data_AF-A0AAJ1JRP3-F1
#
_entry.id   AF-A0AAJ1JRP3-F1
#
_cell.length_a   1.000
_cell.length_b   1.000
_cell.length_c   1.000
_cell.angle_alpha   90.00
_cell.angle_beta   90.00
_cell.angle_gamma   90.00
#
_symmetry.space_group_name_H-M   'P 1'
#
loop_
_entity.id
_entity.type
_entity.pdbx_description
1 polymer ?
#
loop_
_entity_poly.entity_id
_entity_poly.type
_entity_poly.pdbx_seq_one_letter_code
_entity_poly.pdbx_strand_id
1 'polypeptide(L)' 'ILEMNARFGGQYPFSHLAGANIPKQIIEWISTGKTIDKYVTIKENVLCCKDIKPTIIKNEY' A
#
# COMPACT_ATOMS: atom_id res chain seq x y z
N ILE A 1 22.79 -4.37 3.61
CA ILE A 1 21.56 -3.56 3.56
C ILE A 1 21.96 -2.15 3.18
N LEU A 2 21.36 -1.55 2.15
CA LEU A 2 21.75 -0.21 1.65
C LEU A 2 20.96 0.93 2.33
N GLU A 3 19.67 0.72 2.58
CA GLU A 3 18.78 1.71 3.19
C GLU A 3 17.63 1.01 3.92
N MET A 4 17.10 1.62 4.98
CA MET A 4 15.87 1.19 5.65
C MET A 4 14.99 2.41 5.92
N ASN A 5 13.90 2.52 5.17
CA ASN A 5 12.93 3.61 5.30
C ASN A 5 11.68 3.14 6.05
N ALA A 6 11.44 3.65 7.25
CA ALA A 6 10.23 3.37 8.04
C ALA A 6 9.01 4.19 7.57
N ARG A 7 8.71 4.12 6.27
CA ARG A 7 7.57 4.79 5.63
C ARG A 7 7.11 3.98 4.42
N PHE A 8 5.97 4.35 3.84
CA PHE A 8 5.60 3.81 2.53
C PHE A 8 6.65 4.22 1.48
N GLY A 9 7.23 3.19 0.84
CA GLY A 9 8.07 3.37 -0.33
C GLY A 9 7.22 3.72 -1.55
N GLY A 10 7.83 4.35 -2.56
CA GLY A 10 7.14 4.65 -3.81
C GLY A 10 6.58 3.41 -4.52
N GLN A 11 7.10 2.22 -4.20
CA GLN A 11 6.66 0.94 -4.77
C GLN A 11 5.53 0.25 -3.99
N TYR A 12 5.07 0.82 -2.87
CA TYR A 12 3.98 0.25 -2.08
C TYR A 12 2.70 -0.09 -2.88
N PRO A 13 2.26 0.71 -3.89
CA PRO A 13 1.11 0.34 -4.71
C PRO A 13 1.21 -1.06 -5.35
N PHE A 14 2.42 -1.52 -5.68
CA PHE A 14 2.63 -2.86 -6.22
C PHE A 14 2.45 -3.94 -5.16
N SER A 15 3.00 -3.75 -3.96
CA SER A 15 2.77 -4.65 -2.83
C SER A 15 1.29 -4.74 -2.46
N HIS A 16 0.57 -3.61 -2.54
CA HIS A 16 -0.87 -3.57 -2.31
C HIS A 16 -1.65 -4.37 -3.35
N LEU A 17 -1.35 -4.17 -4.64
CA LEU A 17 -1.94 -4.95 -5.74
C LEU A 17 -1.61 -6.44 -5.64
N ALA A 18 -0.44 -6.79 -5.11
CA ALA A 18 -0.07 -8.17 -4.82
C ALA A 18 -0.79 -8.78 -3.60
N GLY A 19 -1.53 -7.99 -2.81
CA GLY A 19 -2.35 -8.47 -1.69
C GLY A 19 -2.00 -7.89 -0.32
N ALA A 20 -0.85 -7.22 -0.17
CA ALA A 20 -0.44 -6.64 1.10
C ALA A 20 -1.18 -5.33 1.40
N ASN A 21 -2.34 -5.45 2.05
CA ASN A 21 -3.14 -4.32 2.51
C ASN A 21 -2.65 -3.72 3.84
N ILE A 22 -1.44 -3.15 3.81
CA ILE A 22 -0.78 -2.58 5.00
C ILE A 22 -1.57 -1.44 5.66
N PRO A 23 -2.22 -0.49 4.95
CA PRO A 23 -3.09 0.52 5.55
C PRO A 23 -4.21 -0.08 6.36
N LYS A 24 -4.88 -1.13 5.84
CA LYS A 24 -5.91 -1.83 6.61
C LYS A 24 -5.30 -2.53 7.82
N GLN A 25 -4.14 -3.16 7.66
CA GLN A 25 -3.43 -3.76 8.78
C GLN A 25 -3.07 -2.75 9.88
N ILE A 26 -2.69 -1.52 9.53
CA ILE A 26 -2.44 -0.44 10.50
C ILE A 26 -3.71 -0.14 11.29
N ILE A 27 -4.87 -0.05 10.63
CA ILE A 27 -6.17 0.15 11.30
C ILE A 27 -6.49 -1.02 12.23
N GLU A 28 -6.24 -2.27 11.81
CA GLU A 28 -6.45 -3.45 12.66
C GLU A 28 -5.55 -3.46 13.89
N TRP A 29 -4.27 -3.05 13.76
CA TRP A 29 -3.37 -2.93 14.90
C TRP A 29 -3.85 -1.87 15.88
N ILE A 30 -4.31 -0.72 15.40
CA ILE A 30 -4.88 0.32 16.26
C ILE A 30 -6.15 -0.18 16.97
N SER A 31 -7.00 -0.92 16.26
CA SER A 31 -8.31 -1.31 16.75
C SER A 31 -8.28 -2.55 17.66
N THR A 32 -7.41 -3.51 17.36
CA THR A 32 -7.41 -4.84 18.00
C THR A 32 -6.03 -5.31 18.46
N GLY A 33 -4.96 -4.65 18.02
CA GLY A 33 -3.58 -5.08 18.27
C GLY A 33 -3.14 -6.33 17.50
N LYS A 34 -4.01 -6.90 16.65
CA LYS A 34 -3.75 -8.17 15.96
C LYS A 34 -3.25 -7.99 14.54
N THR A 35 -2.33 -8.86 14.14
CA THR A 35 -1.95 -9.03 12.74
C THR A 35 -2.94 -9.96 12.07
N ILE A 36 -3.46 -9.53 10.91
CA ILE A 36 -4.33 -10.32 10.05
C ILE A 36 -3.49 -10.75 8.85
N ASP A 37 -3.14 -12.04 8.79
CA ASP A 37 -2.20 -12.59 7.79
C ASP A 37 -2.57 -12.21 6.36
N LYS A 38 -3.87 -12.19 6.04
CA LYS A 38 -4.38 -11.77 4.73
C LYS A 38 -3.88 -10.38 4.29
N TYR A 39 -3.64 -9.45 5.21
CA TYR A 39 -3.23 -8.08 4.88
C TYR A 39 -1.71 -7.91 4.79
N VAL A 40 -0.93 -8.89 5.25
CA VAL A 40 0.54 -8.87 5.20
C VAL A 40 1.12 -9.91 4.25
N THR A 41 0.25 -10.73 3.64
CA THR A 41 0.63 -11.75 2.66
C THR A 41 0.51 -11.20 1.24
N ILE A 42 1.53 -11.48 0.42
CA ILE A 42 1.53 -11.16 -1.01
C ILE A 42 1.36 -12.42 -1.85
N LYS A 43 0.83 -12.25 -3.06
CA LYS A 43 0.82 -13.25 -4.12
C LYS A 43 1.98 -12.99 -5.07
N GLU A 44 2.71 -14.03 -5.39
CA GLU A 44 3.79 -13.97 -6.38
C GLU A 44 3.27 -13.86 -7.82
N ASN A 45 4.14 -13.47 -8.74
CA ASN A 45 3.85 -13.39 -10.18
C ASN A 45 2.71 -12.43 -10.55
N VAL A 46 2.50 -11.37 -9.75
CA VAL A 46 1.53 -10.31 -10.05
C VAL A 46 2.19 -9.22 -10.89
N LEU A 47 1.79 -9.11 -12.15
CA LEU A 47 2.25 -8.04 -13.05
C LEU A 47 1.45 -6.76 -12.79
N CYS A 48 2.15 -5.64 -12.60
CA CYS A 48 1.56 -4.33 -12.37
C CYS A 48 2.27 -3.26 -13.21
N CYS A 49 1.54 -2.20 -13.58
CA CYS A 49 2.09 -1.02 -14.22
C CYS A 49 1.48 0.24 -13.58
N LYS A 50 2.28 1.28 -13.40
CA LYS A 50 1.77 2.61 -13.02
C LYS A 50 1.39 3.35 -14.28
N ASP A 51 0.29 4.09 -14.18
CA ASP A 51 -0.15 4.99 -15.22
C ASP A 51 -0.38 6.39 -14.65
N ILE A 52 -0.29 7.40 -15.51
CA ILE A 52 -0.51 8.79 -15.14
C ILE A 52 -1.96 9.14 -15.49
N LYS A 53 -2.71 9.58 -14.49
CA LYS A 53 -4.07 10.10 -14.68
C LYS A 53 -4.12 11.59 -14.34
N PRO A 54 -3.89 12.49 -15.33
CA PRO A 54 -4.03 13.92 -15.10
C PRO A 54 -5.44 14.25 -14.63
N THR A 55 -5.57 15.08 -13.61
CA THR A 55 -6.86 15.49 -13.05
C THR A 55 -6.91 17.01 -12.99
N ILE A 56 -7.99 17.60 -13.50
CA ILE A 56 -8.24 19.04 -13.39
C ILE A 56 -8.80 19.31 -12.00
N ILE A 57 -8.10 20.12 -11.23
CA ILE A 57 -8.60 20.61 -9.96
C ILE A 57 -9.43 21.86 -10.26
N LYS A 58 -10.73 21.82 -9.99
CA LYS A 58 -11.57 23.02 -9.99
C LYS A 58 -11.39 23.71 -8.65
N ASN A 59 -10.85 24.92 -8.66
CA ASN A 59 -10.86 25.76 -7.47
C ASN A 59 -12.25 26.36 -7.34
N GLU A 60 -13.05 25.82 -6.42
CA GLU A 60 -14.24 26.51 -5.91
C GLU A 60 -13.75 27.43 -4.78
N TYR A 61 -13.51 28.69 -5.12
CA TYR A 61 -13.45 29.80 -4.16
C TYR A 61 -14.82 30.47 -4.10
#